data_AF-A0A960SUL7-F1
#
_entry.id   AF-A0A960SUL7-F1
#
_cell.length_a   1.000
_cell.length_b   1.000
_cell.length_c   1.000
_cell.angle_alpha   90.00
_cell.angle_beta   90.00
_cell.angle_gamma   90.00
#
_symmetry.space_group_name_H-M   'P 1'
#
loop_
_entity.id
_entity.type
_entity.pdbx_description
1 polymer ?
#
loop_
_entity_poly.entity_id
_entity_poly.type
_entity_poly.pdbx_seq_one_letter_code
_entity_poly.pdbx_strand_id
1 'polypeptide(L)'
;PFPGGHPSHFHVSLAQGMSAWLKGEERWKDDFEYAQFLTAPENLRDYSLSEVQVYTSIIPVIHAIHAGSQKAFTEAVAGAVKAHKKHFGRGARSKQGTSVLAIHASCAAAIGVQRGLLFEVESSYAPRWLVEGVQP
;
A
#
# COMPACT_ATOMS: atom_id res chain seq x y z
N PRO A 1 0.24 -25.71 3.43
CA PRO A 1 -1.00 -25.59 4.23
C PRO A 1 -0.75 -24.74 5.48
N PHE A 2 -1.27 -23.51 5.53
CA PHE A 2 -1.10 -22.64 6.70
C PHE A 2 -2.17 -22.96 7.75
N PRO A 3 -1.81 -23.51 8.93
CA PRO A 3 -2.77 -23.86 9.96
C PRO A 3 -3.04 -22.65 10.88
N GLY A 4 -4.30 -22.46 11.28
CA GLY A 4 -4.69 -21.67 12.46
C GLY A 4 -4.59 -20.15 12.35
N GLY A 5 -5.74 -19.48 12.22
CA GLY A 5 -5.86 -18.02 12.13
C GLY A 5 -5.49 -17.28 13.42
N HIS A 6 -4.31 -16.68 13.44
CA HIS A 6 -3.92 -15.57 14.30
C HIS A 6 -4.44 -14.23 13.71
N PRO A 7 -4.70 -13.21 14.53
CA PRO A 7 -5.18 -11.88 14.10
C PRO A 7 -4.19 -11.04 13.24
N SER A 8 -3.14 -11.63 12.66
CA SER A 8 -2.10 -10.93 11.89
C SER A 8 -1.90 -11.47 10.45
N HIS A 9 -2.78 -12.34 9.97
CA HIS A 9 -2.50 -13.15 8.77
C HIS A 9 -2.37 -12.32 7.49
N PHE A 10 -3.22 -11.31 7.28
CA PHE A 10 -3.12 -10.53 6.03
C PHE A 10 -1.86 -9.67 5.98
N HIS A 11 -1.35 -9.16 7.10
CA HIS A 11 -0.06 -8.46 7.15
C HIS A 11 1.11 -9.38 6.80
N VAL A 12 1.07 -10.63 7.28
CA VAL A 12 2.10 -11.63 6.96
C VAL A 12 2.07 -11.93 5.46
N SER A 13 0.90 -12.20 4.88
CA SER A 13 0.76 -12.45 3.44
C SER A 13 1.12 -11.22 2.59
N LEU A 14 0.75 -10.01 3.01
CA LEU A 14 1.21 -8.76 2.38
C LEU A 14 2.74 -8.65 2.39
N ALA A 15 3.38 -8.91 3.54
CA ALA A 15 4.83 -8.85 3.66
C ALA A 15 5.54 -9.93 2.82
N GLN A 16 4.96 -11.14 2.75
CA GLN A 16 5.44 -12.22 1.89
C GLN A 16 5.35 -11.84 0.42
N GLY A 17 4.21 -11.33 -0.04
CA GLY A 17 4.03 -10.86 -1.42
C GLY A 17 5.00 -9.73 -1.78
N MET A 18 5.17 -8.75 -0.89
CA MET A 18 6.18 -7.68 -1.08
C MET A 18 7.60 -8.25 -1.18
N SER A 19 7.98 -9.17 -0.28
CA SER A 19 9.31 -9.78 -0.32
C SER A 19 9.54 -10.61 -1.58
N ALA A 20 8.54 -11.40 -2.00
CA ALA A 20 8.62 -12.23 -3.21
C ALA A 20 8.73 -11.33 -4.46
N TRP A 21 7.96 -10.24 -4.51
CA TRP A 21 8.01 -9.29 -5.62
C TRP A 21 9.38 -8.60 -5.74
N LEU A 22 9.95 -8.17 -4.62
CA LEU A 22 11.30 -7.56 -4.59
C LEU A 22 12.39 -8.55 -5.03
N LYS A 23 12.20 -9.85 -4.80
CA LYS A 23 13.13 -10.92 -5.22
C LYS A 23 12.88 -11.41 -6.65
N GLY A 24 11.83 -10.93 -7.33
CA GLY A 24 11.44 -11.40 -8.66
C GLY A 24 10.81 -12.80 -8.68
N GLU A 25 10.24 -13.25 -7.57
CA GLU A 25 9.61 -14.58 -7.44
C GLU A 25 8.12 -14.52 -7.81
N GLU A 26 7.67 -15.28 -8.81
CA GLU A 26 6.28 -15.23 -9.33
C GLU A 26 5.16 -15.43 -8.27
N ARG A 27 5.44 -16.12 -7.16
CA ARG A 27 4.49 -16.36 -6.06
C ARG A 27 3.94 -15.08 -5.40
N TRP A 28 4.54 -13.92 -5.68
CA TRP A 28 4.09 -12.66 -5.09
C TRP A 28 2.62 -12.33 -5.40
N LYS A 29 2.12 -12.78 -6.55
CA LYS A 29 0.71 -12.60 -6.96
C LYS A 29 -0.21 -13.40 -6.04
N ASP A 30 0.10 -14.68 -5.86
CA ASP A 30 -0.66 -15.59 -4.99
C ASP A 30 -0.68 -15.08 -3.53
N ASP A 31 0.46 -14.59 -3.05
CA ASP A 31 0.57 -14.01 -1.69
C ASP A 31 -0.30 -12.76 -1.53
N PHE A 32 -0.40 -11.90 -2.54
CA PHE A 32 -1.29 -10.73 -2.51
C PHE A 32 -2.77 -11.10 -2.68
N GLU A 33 -3.10 -12.07 -3.53
CA GLU A 33 -4.47 -12.59 -3.64
C GLU A 33 -4.92 -13.19 -2.30
N TYR A 34 -4.04 -13.98 -1.66
CA TYR A 34 -4.33 -14.54 -0.35
C TYR A 34 -4.45 -13.45 0.73
N ALA A 35 -3.60 -12.42 0.69
CA ALA A 35 -3.74 -11.26 1.57
C ALA A 35 -5.10 -10.57 1.40
N GLN A 36 -5.57 -10.37 0.16
CA GLN A 36 -6.90 -9.80 -0.10
C GLN A 36 -8.02 -10.69 0.42
N PHE A 37 -7.94 -12.01 0.21
CA PHE A 37 -8.90 -12.96 0.75
C PHE A 37 -9.01 -12.86 2.29
N LEU A 38 -7.87 -12.73 2.98
CA LEU A 38 -7.81 -12.57 4.43
C LEU A 38 -8.38 -11.24 4.93
N THR A 39 -8.67 -10.29 4.02
CA THR A 39 -9.27 -9.00 4.37
C THR A 39 -10.80 -8.97 4.29
N ALA A 40 -11.43 -10.09 3.96
CA ALA A 40 -12.89 -10.21 4.00
C ALA A 40 -13.43 -9.88 5.40
N PRO A 41 -14.57 -9.18 5.53
CA PRO A 41 -15.10 -8.72 6.83
C PRO A 41 -15.19 -9.81 7.91
N GLU A 42 -15.55 -11.04 7.52
CA GLU A 42 -15.64 -12.21 8.39
C GLU A 42 -14.28 -12.64 9.00
N ASN A 43 -13.17 -12.24 8.36
CA ASN A 43 -11.81 -12.52 8.80
C ASN A 43 -11.22 -11.38 9.66
N LEU A 44 -11.88 -10.22 9.70
CA LEU A 44 -11.42 -9.03 10.43
C LEU A 44 -12.01 -8.99 11.83
N ARG A 45 -11.19 -9.33 12.84
CA ARG A 45 -11.59 -9.23 14.26
C ARG A 45 -11.17 -7.90 14.90
N ASP A 46 -9.92 -7.50 14.68
CA ASP A 46 -9.30 -6.39 15.41
C ASP A 46 -9.09 -5.12 14.58
N TYR A 47 -9.42 -5.17 13.28
CA TYR A 47 -9.16 -4.08 12.35
C TYR A 47 -10.45 -3.45 11.83
N SER A 48 -10.46 -2.12 11.73
CA SER A 48 -11.50 -1.43 10.98
C SER A 48 -11.28 -1.59 9.46
N LEU A 49 -12.35 -1.65 8.67
CA LEU A 49 -12.25 -1.68 7.20
C LEU A 49 -11.38 -0.55 6.64
N SER A 50 -11.46 0.64 7.24
CA SER A 50 -10.64 1.79 6.82
C SER A 50 -9.15 1.58 7.05
N GLU A 51 -8.78 0.81 8.08
CA GLU A 51 -7.39 0.50 8.42
C GLU A 51 -6.81 -0.54 7.47
N VAL A 52 -7.58 -1.60 7.24
CA VAL A 52 -7.27 -2.64 6.26
C VAL A 52 -7.05 -2.03 4.88
N GLN A 53 -7.90 -1.08 4.47
CA GLN A 53 -7.75 -0.33 3.21
C GLN A 53 -6.41 0.42 3.11
N VAL A 54 -5.85 0.94 4.22
CA VAL A 54 -4.53 1.58 4.18
C VAL A 54 -3.46 0.56 3.81
N TYR A 55 -3.46 -0.61 4.46
CA TYR A 55 -2.44 -1.63 4.22
C TYR A 55 -2.56 -2.29 2.86
N THR A 56 -3.77 -2.66 2.43
CA THR A 56 -3.98 -3.35 1.14
C THR A 56 -3.92 -2.43 -0.07
N SER A 57 -4.00 -1.10 0.12
CA SER A 57 -3.88 -0.14 -0.99
C SER A 57 -2.53 -0.20 -1.72
N ILE A 58 -1.53 -0.84 -1.13
CA ILE A 58 -0.22 -1.06 -1.76
C ILE A 58 -0.29 -2.03 -2.93
N ILE A 59 -1.17 -3.03 -2.88
CA ILE A 59 -1.26 -4.11 -3.87
C ILE A 59 -1.44 -3.56 -5.29
N PRO A 60 -2.46 -2.73 -5.60
CA PRO A 60 -2.63 -2.19 -6.95
C PRO A 60 -1.45 -1.33 -7.41
N VAL A 61 -0.74 -0.65 -6.49
CA VAL A 61 0.48 0.11 -6.82
C VAL A 61 1.57 -0.84 -7.32
N ILE A 62 1.79 -1.96 -6.62
CA ILE A 62 2.79 -2.96 -7.02
C ILE A 62 2.45 -3.60 -8.36
N HIS A 63 1.17 -3.93 -8.60
CA HIS A 63 0.73 -4.44 -9.90
C HIS A 63 1.00 -3.44 -11.03
N ALA A 64 0.71 -2.15 -10.81
CA ALA A 64 0.96 -1.11 -11.80
C ALA A 64 2.46 -0.92 -12.10
N ILE A 65 3.30 -0.95 -11.05
CA ILE A 65 4.76 -0.89 -11.19
C ILE A 65 5.27 -2.10 -11.99
N HIS A 66 4.81 -3.31 -11.65
CA HIS A 66 5.22 -4.52 -12.37
C HIS A 66 4.82 -4.48 -13.84
N ALA A 67 3.63 -3.95 -14.15
CA ALA A 67 3.15 -3.80 -15.52
C ALA A 67 3.80 -2.62 -16.28
N GLY A 68 4.57 -1.76 -15.61
CA GLY A 68 5.11 -0.52 -16.21
C GLY A 68 4.03 0.46 -16.67
N SER A 69 2.83 0.42 -16.07
CA SER A 69 1.68 1.20 -16.55
C SER A 69 1.56 2.53 -15.79
N GLN A 70 1.91 3.63 -16.46
CA GLN A 70 1.82 4.98 -15.88
C GLN A 70 0.40 5.32 -15.39
N LYS A 71 -0.61 5.07 -16.22
CA LYS A 71 -2.01 5.36 -15.87
C LYS A 71 -2.45 4.58 -14.62
N ALA A 72 -2.20 3.26 -14.61
CA ALA A 72 -2.58 2.42 -13.47
C ALA A 72 -1.80 2.80 -12.21
N PHE A 73 -0.56 3.24 -12.35
CA PHE A 73 0.28 3.67 -11.25
C PHE A 73 -0.26 4.94 -10.60
N THR A 74 -0.54 5.97 -11.40
CA THR A 74 -1.14 7.23 -10.91
C THR A 74 -2.47 6.98 -10.20
N GLU A 75 -3.36 6.17 -10.80
CA GLU A 75 -4.66 5.81 -10.21
C GLU A 75 -4.50 5.05 -8.88
N ALA A 76 -3.57 4.08 -8.82
CA ALA A 76 -3.34 3.27 -7.62
C ALA A 76 -2.75 4.09 -6.48
N VAL A 77 -1.76 4.95 -6.76
CA VAL A 77 -1.15 5.84 -5.76
C VAL A 77 -2.18 6.84 -5.22
N ALA A 78 -3.00 7.44 -6.09
CA ALA A 78 -4.09 8.32 -5.66
C ALA A 78 -5.10 7.59 -4.77
N GLY A 79 -5.43 6.33 -5.12
CA GLY A 79 -6.26 5.45 -4.29
C GLY A 79 -5.67 5.20 -2.90
N ALA A 80 -4.37 4.92 -2.82
CA ALA A 80 -3.67 4.68 -1.57
C ALA A 80 -3.62 5.94 -0.67
N VAL A 81 -3.35 7.11 -1.25
CA VAL A 81 -3.41 8.39 -0.54
C VAL A 81 -4.82 8.67 -0.03
N LYS A 82 -5.86 8.38 -0.82
CA LYS A 82 -7.26 8.53 -0.40
C LYS A 82 -7.63 7.60 0.76
N ALA A 83 -7.15 6.35 0.74
CA ALA A 83 -7.35 5.41 1.84
C ALA A 83 -6.70 5.92 3.14
N HIS A 84 -5.46 6.43 3.05
CA HIS A 84 -4.76 7.05 4.18
C HIS A 84 -5.54 8.23 4.77
N LYS A 85 -5.96 9.18 3.91
CA LYS A 85 -6.73 10.36 4.33
C LYS A 85 -8.05 9.96 4.99
N LYS A 86 -8.72 8.92 4.50
CA LYS A 86 -9.98 8.42 5.08
C LYS A 86 -9.76 7.88 6.50
N HIS A 87 -8.67 7.16 6.73
CA HIS A 87 -8.39 6.54 8.03
C HIS A 87 -7.82 7.53 9.06
N PHE A 88 -6.86 8.37 8.64
CA PHE A 88 -6.08 9.24 9.52
C PHE A 88 -6.47 10.73 9.46
N GLY A 89 -7.24 11.17 8.48
CA GLY A 89 -7.45 12.61 8.21
C GLY A 89 -8.34 13.34 9.21
N ARG A 90 -8.92 12.67 10.21
CA ARG A 90 -9.87 13.28 11.17
C ARG A 90 -9.76 12.65 12.57
N GLY A 91 -10.23 13.39 13.57
CA GLY A 91 -10.44 12.89 14.94
C GLY A 91 -9.14 12.58 15.69
N ALA A 92 -9.20 11.66 16.65
CA ALA A 92 -8.02 11.29 17.46
C ALA A 92 -6.89 10.68 16.61
N ARG A 93 -7.23 10.03 15.49
CA ARG A 93 -6.26 9.39 14.58
C ARG A 93 -5.38 10.41 13.86
N SER A 94 -5.85 11.63 13.61
CA SER A 94 -5.04 12.67 12.96
C SER A 94 -3.94 13.24 13.85
N LYS A 95 -3.87 12.82 15.12
CA LYS A 95 -2.82 13.19 16.07
C LYS A 95 -1.74 12.11 16.20
N GLN A 96 -1.92 10.96 15.54
CA GLN A 96 -0.96 9.85 15.59
C GLN A 96 0.23 10.17 14.68
N GLY A 97 1.44 9.74 15.05
CA GLY A 97 2.63 9.97 14.20
C GLY A 97 2.50 9.36 12.80
N THR A 98 1.81 8.22 12.69
CA THR A 98 1.50 7.55 11.41
C THR A 98 0.53 8.33 10.52
N SER A 99 -0.17 9.36 11.04
CA SER A 99 -1.11 10.16 10.25
C SER A 99 -0.44 11.16 9.32
N VAL A 100 0.80 11.57 9.63
CA VAL A 100 1.49 12.69 8.98
C VAL A 100 1.81 12.38 7.53
N LEU A 101 2.30 11.17 7.25
CA LEU A 101 2.68 10.73 5.91
C LEU A 101 1.98 9.41 5.57
N ALA A 102 1.54 9.29 4.32
CA ALA A 102 1.11 8.02 3.75
C ALA A 102 2.35 7.18 3.41
N ILE A 103 3.07 6.72 4.45
CA ILE A 103 4.40 6.11 4.33
C ILE A 103 4.38 4.93 3.36
N HIS A 104 3.42 4.01 3.49
CA HIS A 104 3.35 2.84 2.60
C HIS A 104 3.18 3.25 1.12
N ALA A 105 2.22 4.14 0.84
CA ALA A 105 2.00 4.64 -0.52
C ALA A 105 3.23 5.37 -1.06
N SER A 106 3.88 6.19 -0.23
CA SER A 106 5.08 6.96 -0.59
C SER A 106 6.27 6.05 -0.90
N CYS A 107 6.48 4.98 -0.12
CA CYS A 107 7.55 4.02 -0.36
C CYS A 107 7.35 3.26 -1.67
N ALA A 108 6.15 2.73 -1.97
CA ALA A 108 5.92 2.07 -3.25
C ALA A 108 5.99 3.05 -4.42
N ALA A 109 5.47 4.27 -4.24
CA ALA A 109 5.58 5.31 -5.25
C ALA A 109 7.05 5.64 -5.59
N ALA A 110 7.91 5.73 -4.57
CA ALA A 110 9.35 5.91 -4.77
C ALA A 110 9.99 4.78 -5.58
N ILE A 111 9.59 3.53 -5.33
CA ILE A 111 10.05 2.37 -6.12
C ILE A 111 9.55 2.48 -7.57
N GLY A 112 8.30 2.91 -7.78
CA GLY A 112 7.78 3.18 -9.12
C GLY A 112 8.59 4.22 -9.88
N VAL A 113 8.95 5.33 -9.21
CA VAL A 113 9.81 6.38 -9.77
C VAL A 113 11.20 5.86 -10.11
N GLN A 114 11.81 5.06 -9.23
CA GLN A 114 13.10 4.40 -9.51
C GLN A 114 13.04 3.46 -10.73
N ARG A 115 11.85 2.97 -11.08
CA ARG A 115 11.61 2.11 -12.26
C ARG A 115 11.11 2.88 -13.49
N GLY A 116 11.20 4.20 -13.48
CA GLY A 116 10.92 5.06 -14.64
C GLY A 116 9.48 5.53 -14.77
N LEU A 117 8.63 5.33 -13.75
CA LEU A 117 7.29 5.93 -13.69
C LEU A 117 7.36 7.35 -13.12
N LEU A 118 6.34 8.16 -13.41
CA LEU A 118 6.24 9.52 -12.90
C LEU A 118 5.27 9.58 -11.71
N PHE A 119 5.63 10.35 -10.69
CA PHE A 119 4.73 10.66 -9.58
C PHE A 119 3.87 11.87 -9.92
N GLU A 120 2.61 11.65 -10.26
CA GLU A 120 1.68 12.70 -10.72
C GLU A 120 0.58 13.03 -9.70
N VAL A 121 0.68 12.49 -8.48
CA VAL A 121 -0.36 12.61 -7.46
C VAL A 121 -0.07 13.78 -6.54
N GLU A 122 -0.83 14.86 -6.67
CA GLU A 122 -0.78 15.97 -5.70
C GLU A 122 -1.26 15.51 -4.32
N SER A 123 -0.37 15.55 -3.32
CA SER A 123 -0.69 15.11 -1.96
C SER A 123 0.18 15.76 -0.91
N SER A 124 -0.44 16.34 0.13
CA SER A 124 0.25 16.79 1.34
C SER A 124 0.68 15.64 2.26
N TYR A 125 0.29 14.40 1.95
CA TYR A 125 0.67 13.19 2.67
C TYR A 125 1.85 12.44 2.02
N ALA A 126 2.37 12.96 0.89
CA ALA A 126 3.59 12.48 0.26
C ALA A 126 4.76 13.43 0.60
N PRO A 127 5.99 12.91 0.74
CA PRO A 127 7.14 13.77 1.01
C PRO A 127 7.45 14.67 -0.19
N ARG A 128 7.87 15.92 0.06
CA ARG A 128 8.09 16.93 -0.99
C ARG A 128 9.03 16.47 -2.09
N TRP A 129 10.10 15.75 -1.74
CA TRP A 129 11.06 15.23 -2.72
C TRP A 129 10.41 14.30 -3.76
N LEU A 130 9.37 13.55 -3.39
CA LEU A 130 8.64 12.68 -4.29
C LEU A 130 7.67 13.46 -5.18
N VAL A 131 7.13 14.57 -4.68
CA VAL A 131 6.21 15.46 -5.41
C VAL A 131 6.96 16.38 -6.38
N GLU A 132 8.09 16.92 -5.93
CA GLU A 132 8.89 17.93 -6.65
C GLU A 132 10.02 17.31 -7.49
N GLY A 133 10.26 16.00 -7.36
CA GLY A 133 11.31 15.28 -8.09
C GLY A 133 12.74 15.66 -7.68
N VAL A 134 12.90 16.37 -6.56
CA VAL A 134 14.21 16.80 -6.05
C VAL A 134 14.83 15.63 -5.28
N GLN A 135 16.04 15.18 -5.63
CA GLN A 135 16.73 14.21 -4.77
C GLN A 135 17.02 14.84 -3.40
N PRO A 136 16.87 14.08 -2.29
CA PRO A 136 17.27 14.55 -0.96
C PRO A 136 18.74 14.92 -0.88
#